data_AF-A0A1I8C789-F1
#
_entry.id   AF-A0A1I8C789-F1
#
_cell.length_a   1.000
_cell.length_b   1.000
_cell.length_c   1.000
_cell.angle_alpha   90.00
_cell.angle_beta   90.00
_cell.angle_gamma   90.00
#
_symmetry.space_group_name_H-M   'P 1'
#
loop_
_entity.id
_entity.type
_entity.pdbx_description
1 polymer ?
#
loop_
_entity_poly.entity_id
_entity_poly.type
_entity_poly.pdbx_seq_one_letter_code
_entity_poly.pdbx_strand_id
1 'polypeptide(L)'
;MTSVPTAELRPLVEGEIAQTDEDEIGLTYEELSVIGKLRQPGHLGPYSMFIKLTQIWKDHKSIEEIGDKVKLFFARYAINRHKCTVLTPSYHVTNYSNDDHRNDHRPFLYPHFKRQFDKIDELVASMESG
;
A
#
# COMPACT_ATOMS: atom_id res chain seq x y z
N MET A 1 2.80 13.27 22.08
CA MET A 1 2.94 11.92 21.52
C MET A 1 4.38 11.77 21.08
N THR A 2 5.20 11.03 21.81
CA THR A 2 6.66 10.93 21.61
C THR A 2 7.13 9.47 21.53
N SER A 3 6.20 8.51 21.42
CA SER A 3 6.48 7.08 21.38
C SER A 3 6.40 6.57 19.94
N VAL A 4 7.34 5.70 19.54
CA VAL A 4 7.35 5.06 18.22
C VAL A 4 6.33 3.92 18.18
N PRO A 5 5.44 3.84 17.17
CA PRO A 5 4.51 2.72 17.02
C PRO A 5 5.24 1.38 16.84
N THR A 6 4.98 0.43 17.74
CA THR A 6 5.54 -0.93 17.71
C THR A 6 4.58 -1.93 18.35
N ALA A 7 4.46 -3.11 17.76
CA ALA A 7 3.88 -4.28 18.41
C ALA A 7 4.98 -5.01 19.19
N GLU A 8 5.06 -4.83 20.51
CA GLU A 8 6.06 -5.42 21.44
C GLU A 8 5.97 -6.96 21.55
N LEU A 9 5.96 -7.66 20.42
CA LEU A 9 5.77 -9.11 20.30
C LEU A 9 7.09 -9.84 19.99
N ARG A 10 8.16 -9.12 19.65
CA ARG A 10 9.51 -9.66 19.48
C ARG A 10 10.41 -9.22 20.63
N PRO A 11 11.40 -10.03 21.05
CA PRO A 11 12.36 -9.64 22.08
C PRO A 11 13.08 -8.35 21.70
N LEU A 12 13.38 -7.52 22.71
CA LEU A 12 14.25 -6.36 22.54
C LEU A 12 15.66 -6.80 22.16
N VAL A 13 16.34 -5.98 21.36
CA VAL A 13 17.76 -6.15 21.01
C VAL A 13 18.53 -5.07 21.74
N GLU A 14 19.44 -5.46 22.63
CA GLU A 14 20.23 -4.52 23.45
C GLU A 14 19.38 -3.55 24.31
N GLY A 15 18.14 -3.95 24.64
CA GLY A 15 17.19 -3.12 25.40
C GLY A 15 16.39 -2.14 24.54
N GLU A 16 16.63 -2.11 23.24
CA GLU A 16 15.94 -1.24 22.28
C GLU A 16 14.86 -1.98 21.48
N ILE A 17 13.87 -1.22 21.02
CA ILE A 17 12.80 -1.71 20.16
C ILE A 17 13.42 -2.14 18.83
N ALA A 18 13.29 -3.42 18.48
CA ALA A 18 13.88 -4.00 17.29
C ALA A 18 12.96 -3.99 16.05
N GLN A 19 11.75 -3.43 16.18
CA GLN A 19 10.73 -3.45 15.14
C GLN A 19 9.82 -2.23 15.23
N THR A 20 9.62 -1.54 14.10
CA THR A 20 8.55 -0.54 13.97
C THR A 20 7.46 -1.04 13.04
N ASP A 21 6.25 -0.51 13.21
CA ASP A 21 5.10 -0.89 12.38
C ASP A 21 5.33 -0.53 10.90
N GLU A 22 5.89 0.66 10.61
CA GLU A 22 6.16 1.12 9.23
C GLU A 22 7.24 0.27 8.54
N ASP A 23 8.27 -0.16 9.27
CA ASP A 23 9.31 -1.05 8.73
C ASP A 23 8.74 -2.43 8.38
N GLU A 24 7.87 -2.97 9.22
CA GLU A 24 7.21 -4.25 8.93
C GLU A 24 6.23 -4.12 7.75
N ILE A 25 5.50 -3.00 7.68
CA ILE A 25 4.59 -2.68 6.57
C ILE A 25 5.36 -2.42 5.26
N GLY A 26 6.57 -1.88 5.33
CA GLY A 26 7.37 -1.44 4.18
C GLY A 26 6.83 -0.18 3.49
N LEU A 27 5.88 0.51 4.12
CA LEU A 27 5.28 1.78 3.69
C LEU A 27 5.00 2.63 4.92
N THR A 28 5.23 3.93 4.81
CA THR A 28 4.86 4.85 5.89
C THR A 28 3.34 5.04 5.95
N TYR A 29 2.81 5.49 7.09
CA TYR A 29 1.39 5.82 7.24
C TYR A 29 0.96 6.96 6.31
N GLU A 30 1.86 7.89 6.01
CA GLU A 30 1.62 8.95 5.03
C GLU A 30 1.46 8.36 3.62
N GLU A 31 2.36 7.46 3.22
CA GLU A 31 2.29 6.76 1.94
C GLU A 31 1.02 5.92 1.83
N LEU A 32 0.66 5.17 2.88
CA LEU A 32 -0.57 4.40 2.94
C LEU A 32 -1.82 5.27 2.81
N SER A 33 -1.83 6.46 3.42
CA SER A 33 -2.95 7.41 3.33
C SER A 33 -3.14 7.91 1.91
N VAL A 34 -2.05 8.27 1.21
CA VAL A 34 -2.09 8.68 -0.20
C VAL A 34 -2.57 7.54 -1.09
N ILE A 35 -1.96 6.36 -0.95
CA ILE A 35 -2.32 5.17 -1.73
C ILE A 35 -3.79 4.77 -1.48
N GLY A 36 -4.26 4.82 -0.23
CA GLY A 36 -5.64 4.52 0.15
C GLY A 36 -6.64 5.40 -0.59
N LYS A 37 -6.40 6.72 -0.61
CA LYS A 37 -7.23 7.70 -1.32
C LYS A 37 -7.21 7.54 -2.84
N LEU A 38 -6.06 7.16 -3.40
CA LEU A 38 -5.93 6.87 -4.83
C LEU A 38 -6.66 5.58 -5.23
N ARG A 39 -6.67 4.56 -4.37
CA ARG A 39 -7.42 3.33 -4.59
C ARG A 39 -8.93 3.56 -4.48
N GLN A 40 -9.35 4.31 -3.46
CA GLN A 40 -10.74 4.67 -3.19
C GLN A 40 -10.79 6.07 -2.56
N PRO A 41 -11.57 7.03 -3.08
CA PRO A 41 -12.45 6.94 -4.23
C PRO A 41 -11.72 7.12 -5.58
N GLY A 42 -10.39 7.25 -5.62
CA GLY A 42 -9.67 7.48 -6.89
C GLY A 42 -9.79 6.35 -7.92
N HIS A 43 -10.23 5.16 -7.50
CA HIS A 43 -10.47 3.98 -8.35
C HIS A 43 -9.26 3.56 -9.20
N LEU A 44 -8.04 3.88 -8.75
CA LEU A 44 -6.83 3.55 -9.48
C LEU A 44 -6.39 2.12 -9.17
N GLY A 45 -6.23 1.31 -10.23
CA GLY A 45 -5.50 0.04 -10.17
C GLY A 45 -3.98 0.25 -10.18
N PRO A 46 -3.17 -0.82 -10.13
CA PRO A 46 -1.71 -0.72 -9.94
C PRO A 46 -1.03 0.21 -10.94
N TYR A 47 -1.27 0.01 -12.24
CA TYR A 47 -0.62 0.79 -13.30
C TYR A 47 -1.02 2.27 -13.27
N SER A 48 -2.33 2.56 -13.16
CA SER A 48 -2.81 3.95 -13.10
C SER A 48 -2.36 4.66 -11.82
N MET A 49 -2.25 3.92 -10.71
CA MET A 49 -1.75 4.44 -9.45
C MET A 49 -0.27 4.78 -9.56
N PHE A 50 0.55 3.92 -10.18
CA PHE A 50 1.96 4.19 -10.46
C PHE A 50 2.13 5.51 -11.23
N ILE A 51 1.44 5.68 -12.36
CA ILE A 51 1.48 6.92 -13.15
C ILE A 51 1.07 8.14 -12.32
N LYS A 52 0.08 7.98 -11.43
CA LYS A 52 -0.36 9.12 -10.61
C LYS A 52 0.66 9.46 -9.53
N LEU A 53 1.27 8.45 -8.91
CA LEU A 53 2.27 8.63 -7.87
C LEU A 53 3.58 9.20 -8.43
N THR A 54 3.97 8.87 -9.65
CA THR A 54 5.15 9.51 -10.29
C THR A 54 4.98 11.02 -10.42
N GLN A 55 3.76 11.53 -10.48
CA GLN A 55 3.49 12.97 -10.44
C GLN A 55 3.51 13.55 -9.02
N ILE A 56 2.98 12.81 -8.04
CA ILE A 56 2.81 13.28 -6.65
C ILE A 56 4.14 13.21 -5.88
N TRP A 57 4.93 12.17 -6.09
CA TRP A 57 6.18 11.89 -5.37
C TRP A 57 7.44 12.23 -6.17
N LYS A 58 7.31 12.92 -7.31
CA LYS A 58 8.41 13.26 -8.24
C LYS A 58 9.63 13.88 -7.57
N ASP A 59 9.43 14.71 -6.54
CA ASP A 59 10.49 15.48 -5.90
C ASP A 59 11.12 14.74 -4.70
N HIS A 60 10.57 13.56 -4.35
CA HIS A 60 10.88 12.86 -3.11
C HIS A 60 11.33 11.40 -3.31
N LYS A 61 11.03 10.78 -4.46
CA LYS A 61 11.25 9.35 -4.70
C LYS A 61 11.66 9.08 -6.15
N SER A 62 12.50 8.07 -6.36
CA SER A 62 12.84 7.61 -7.71
C SER A 62 11.67 6.87 -8.36
N ILE A 63 11.64 6.84 -9.69
CA ILE A 63 10.57 6.14 -10.44
C ILE A 63 10.55 4.65 -10.08
N GLU A 64 11.71 4.02 -9.96
CA GLU A 64 11.87 2.63 -9.51
C GLU A 64 11.26 2.40 -8.10
N GLU A 65 11.59 3.27 -7.14
CA GLU A 65 11.07 3.18 -5.76
C GLU A 65 9.54 3.28 -5.73
N ILE A 66 8.96 4.17 -6.55
CA ILE A 66 7.50 4.31 -6.66
C ILE A 66 6.89 3.02 -7.23
N GLY A 67 7.51 2.44 -8.25
CA GLY A 67 7.08 1.17 -8.85
C GLY A 67 7.06 0.03 -7.83
N ASP A 68 8.13 -0.10 -7.06
CA ASP A 68 8.26 -1.13 -6.03
C ASP A 68 7.26 -0.95 -4.89
N LYS A 69 7.04 0.28 -4.42
CA LYS A 69 6.02 0.58 -3.40
C LYS A 69 4.60 0.24 -3.87
N VAL A 70 4.26 0.53 -5.13
CA VAL A 70 2.96 0.15 -5.71
C VAL A 70 2.82 -1.37 -5.80
N LYS A 71 3.85 -2.07 -6.28
CA LYS A 71 3.86 -3.54 -6.36
C LYS A 71 3.70 -4.16 -4.96
N LEU A 72 4.44 -3.65 -3.97
CA LEU A 72 4.38 -4.08 -2.57
C LEU A 72 2.97 -3.90 -1.99
N PHE A 73 2.36 -2.72 -2.16
CA PHE A 73 1.02 -2.44 -1.67
C PHE A 73 0.00 -3.43 -2.25
N PHE A 74 -0.05 -3.58 -3.59
CA PHE A 74 -1.06 -4.44 -4.21
C PHE A 74 -0.83 -5.92 -3.93
N ALA A 75 0.41 -6.38 -3.81
CA ALA A 75 0.72 -7.74 -3.40
C ALA A 75 0.19 -8.03 -1.98
N ARG A 76 0.52 -7.16 -1.02
CA ARG A 76 0.05 -7.30 0.38
C ARG A 76 -1.47 -7.13 0.49
N TYR A 77 -2.07 -6.22 -0.27
CA TYR A 77 -3.51 -6.03 -0.36
C TYR A 77 -4.21 -7.30 -0.83
N ALA A 78 -3.76 -7.90 -1.94
CA ALA A 78 -4.35 -9.13 -2.46
C ALA A 78 -4.24 -10.29 -1.48
N ILE A 79 -3.05 -10.52 -0.91
CA ILE A 79 -2.82 -11.61 0.05
C ILE A 79 -3.73 -11.46 1.27
N ASN A 80 -3.88 -10.23 1.79
CA ASN A 80 -4.60 -9.98 3.03
C ASN A 80 -6.08 -9.63 2.85
N ARG A 81 -6.61 -9.51 1.63
CA ARG A 81 -7.99 -9.01 1.43
C ARG A 81 -9.04 -9.88 2.12
N HIS A 82 -8.82 -11.19 2.20
CA HIS A 82 -9.69 -12.11 2.94
C HIS A 82 -9.91 -11.69 4.41
N LYS A 83 -8.97 -10.97 5.04
CA LYS A 83 -9.14 -10.45 6.40
C LYS A 83 -10.26 -9.41 6.48
N CYS A 84 -10.54 -8.68 5.40
CA CYS A 84 -11.62 -7.70 5.34
C CYS A 84 -13.02 -8.35 5.34
N THR A 85 -13.16 -9.60 4.92
CA THR A 85 -14.48 -10.26 4.84
C THR A 85 -15.02 -10.63 6.23
N VAL A 86 -14.12 -10.79 7.21
CA VAL A 86 -14.43 -11.15 8.60
C VAL A 86 -14.07 -10.04 9.59
N LEU A 87 -13.76 -8.84 9.09
CA LEU A 87 -13.39 -7.70 9.93
C LEU A 87 -14.58 -7.26 10.78
N THR A 88 -14.34 -6.92 12.05
CA THR A 88 -15.37 -6.38 12.93
C THR A 88 -16.00 -5.13 12.32
N PRO A 89 -17.34 -4.98 12.32
CA PRO A 89 -18.00 -3.78 11.85
C PRO A 89 -17.47 -2.54 12.57
N SER A 90 -17.09 -1.51 11.81
CA SER A 90 -16.51 -0.28 12.33
C SER A 90 -17.36 0.95 12.00
N TYR A 91 -17.22 2.00 12.81
CA TYR A 91 -17.84 3.29 12.51
C TYR A 91 -17.25 3.88 11.21
N HIS A 92 -18.11 4.38 10.33
CA HIS A 92 -17.69 4.95 9.05
C HIS A 92 -17.27 6.42 9.22
N VAL A 93 -15.98 6.70 9.05
CA VAL A 93 -15.40 8.05 9.17
C VAL A 93 -14.79 8.55 7.86
N THR A 94 -14.24 7.63 7.05
CA THR A 94 -13.46 7.98 5.86
C THR A 94 -14.09 7.41 4.59
N ASN A 95 -14.03 8.20 3.52
CA ASN A 95 -14.50 7.80 2.19
C ASN A 95 -13.61 6.77 1.48
N TYR A 96 -12.43 6.49 2.04
CA TYR A 96 -11.47 5.49 1.55
C TYR A 96 -11.47 4.19 2.37
N SER A 97 -12.51 3.98 3.20
CA SER A 97 -12.70 2.76 3.97
C SER A 97 -12.57 1.50 3.11
N ASN A 98 -12.00 0.44 3.69
CA ASN A 98 -11.82 -0.88 3.08
C ASN A 98 -12.89 -1.89 3.52
N ASP A 99 -13.96 -1.44 4.17
CA ASP A 99 -15.06 -2.29 4.66
C ASP A 99 -15.78 -3.01 3.51
N ASP A 100 -15.60 -4.33 3.48
CA ASP A 100 -16.11 -5.22 2.44
C ASP A 100 -17.62 -5.48 2.57
N HIS A 101 -18.24 -5.15 3.70
CA HIS A 101 -19.67 -5.44 3.91
C HIS A 101 -20.57 -4.35 3.30
N ARG A 102 -20.13 -3.09 3.31
CA ARG A 102 -21.00 -1.96 2.91
C ARG A 102 -20.40 -1.00 1.90
N ASN A 103 -19.09 -0.75 1.95
CA ASN A 103 -18.51 0.44 1.31
C ASN A 103 -17.54 0.13 0.16
N ASP A 104 -16.84 -0.99 0.20
CA ASP A 104 -15.81 -1.36 -0.78
C ASP A 104 -15.95 -2.84 -1.14
N HIS A 105 -17.02 -3.19 -1.84
CA HIS A 105 -17.25 -4.57 -2.31
C HIS A 105 -16.21 -4.97 -3.34
N ARG A 106 -15.42 -6.00 -3.04
CA ARG A 106 -14.29 -6.43 -3.87
C ARG A 106 -14.16 -7.95 -3.85
N PRO A 107 -13.50 -8.56 -4.86
CA PRO A 107 -13.00 -9.92 -4.74
C PRO A 107 -12.10 -10.04 -3.50
N PHE A 108 -12.08 -11.20 -2.86
CA PHE A 108 -11.12 -11.51 -1.79
C PHE A 108 -10.11 -12.59 -2.19
N LEU A 109 -10.35 -13.29 -3.31
CA LEU A 109 -9.40 -14.18 -3.96
C LEU A 109 -8.86 -13.49 -5.22
N TYR A 110 -7.66 -12.92 -5.11
CA TYR A 110 -7.01 -12.22 -6.20
C TYR A 110 -5.95 -13.09 -6.90
N PRO A 111 -5.78 -12.96 -8.22
CA PRO A 111 -4.63 -13.52 -8.91
C PRO A 111 -3.38 -12.68 -8.62
N HIS A 112 -2.21 -13.20 -8.99
CA HIS A 112 -1.02 -12.38 -9.11
C HIS A 112 -1.25 -11.29 -10.17
N PHE A 113 -1.00 -10.02 -9.83
CA PHE A 113 -1.17 -8.86 -10.72
C PHE A 113 -0.09 -8.77 -11.80
N LYS A 114 0.35 -9.92 -12.34
CA LYS A 114 1.53 -10.05 -13.21
C LYS A 114 1.47 -9.06 -14.38
N ARG A 115 0.36 -9.04 -15.12
CA ARG A 115 0.19 -8.15 -16.28
C ARG A 115 0.34 -6.68 -15.92
N GLN A 116 -0.17 -6.28 -14.75
CA GLN A 116 -0.09 -4.90 -14.29
C GLN A 116 1.32 -4.55 -13.83
N PHE A 117 2.01 -5.49 -13.18
CA PHE A 117 3.38 -5.30 -12.70
C PHE A 117 4.37 -5.27 -13.87
N ASP A 118 4.27 -6.20 -14.82
CA ASP A 118 5.07 -6.19 -16.04
C ASP A 118 4.99 -4.84 -16.77
N LYS A 119 3.77 -4.27 -16.87
CA LYS A 119 3.56 -2.95 -17.46
C LYS A 119 4.17 -1.79 -16.68
N ILE A 120 4.24 -1.90 -15.35
CA ILE A 120 4.93 -0.91 -14.52
C ILE A 120 6.43 -1.00 -14.82
N ASP A 121 7.00 -2.21 -14.82
CA ASP A 121 8.43 -2.43 -15.06
C ASP A 121 8.84 -1.96 -16.47
N GLU A 122 8.03 -2.23 -17.50
CA GLU A 122 8.20 -1.70 -18.86
C GLU A 122 8.23 -0.16 -18.87
N LEU A 123 7.33 0.48 -18.12
CA LEU A 123 7.23 1.94 -18.08
C LEU A 123 8.40 2.56 -17.29
N VAL A 124 8.81 1.96 -16.17
CA VAL A 124 10.00 2.35 -15.41
C VAL A 124 11.23 2.35 -16.33
N ALA A 125 11.48 1.23 -17.01
CA ALA A 125 12.61 1.09 -17.93
C ALA A 125 12.58 2.16 -19.06
N SER A 126 11.40 2.48 -19.58
CA SER A 126 11.24 3.50 -20.61
C SER A 126 11.52 4.93 -20.11
N MET A 127 11.16 5.22 -18.85
CA MET A 127 11.35 6.55 -18.24
C MET A 127 12.78 6.79 -17.75
N GLU A 128 13.53 5.73 -17.46
CA GLU A 128 14.95 5.82 -17.10
C GLU A 128 15.88 5.93 -18.31
N SER A 129 15.43 5.46 -19.47
CA SER A 129 16.21 5.48 -20.72
C SER A 129 16.11 6.82 -21.49
N GLY A 130 15.27 7.76 -21.05
CA GLY A 130 15.03 9.06 -21.70
C GLY A 130 15.40 10.24 -20.81
#